data_AF-A0AAW0VU48-F1
#
_entry.id   AF-A0AAW0VU48-F1
#
_cell.length_a   1.000
_cell.length_b   1.000
_cell.length_c   1.000
_cell.angle_alpha   90.00
_cell.angle_beta   90.00
_cell.angle_gamma   90.00
#
_symmetry.space_group_name_H-M   'P 1'
#
loop_
_entity.id
_entity.type
_entity.pdbx_description
1 polymer ?
#
loop_
_entity_poly.entity_id
_entity_poly.type
_entity_poly.pdbx_seq_one_letter_code
_entity_poly.pdbx_strand_id
1 'polypeptide(L)'
;LKMEGIPGLDTCDRIVGVGKHLCGGATDLALHCLSRCSRPVVAGLVLALCCHHRCTWNTYSGFTFLQDSGFCPSEFYTLTALTSWATCNSMDIPSKESLPDMLENYEKSEKMQIEEQVSKMPALTSQEGSQHLPSEDNHLMENRYTRLNLSAHYREEVGRKAKQLLDYGRVKYLQQQGFQCRLVQYVSKEKTLENIALVANFIGS
;
A
#
# COMPACT_ATOMS: atom_id res chain seq x y z
N LEU A 1 12.55 -20.71 9.32
CA LEU A 1 12.46 -21.77 8.30
C LEU A 1 13.86 -22.10 7.81
N LYS A 2 14.10 -23.34 7.42
CA LYS A 2 15.33 -23.75 6.73
C LYS A 2 14.95 -24.29 5.36
N MET A 3 15.84 -24.16 4.38
CA MET A 3 15.64 -24.70 3.03
C MET A 3 15.88 -26.23 2.97
N GLU A 4 16.43 -26.79 4.04
CA GLU A 4 16.62 -28.22 4.26
C GLU A 4 15.26 -28.95 4.18
N GLY A 5 15.09 -29.87 3.22
CA GLY A 5 13.89 -30.70 3.08
C GLY A 5 12.94 -30.31 1.93
N ILE A 6 13.27 -29.32 1.10
CA ILE A 6 12.54 -29.07 -0.15
C ILE A 6 12.98 -30.12 -1.19
N PRO A 7 12.08 -30.99 -1.70
CA PRO A 7 12.46 -32.02 -2.67
C PRO A 7 13.05 -31.44 -3.95
N GLY A 8 14.17 -31.99 -4.42
CA GLY A 8 14.84 -31.56 -5.66
C GLY A 8 15.67 -30.28 -5.50
N LEU A 9 15.79 -29.75 -4.28
CA LEU A 9 16.68 -28.61 -4.02
C LEU A 9 18.16 -29.05 -3.94
N ASP A 10 18.38 -30.29 -3.55
CA ASP A 10 19.67 -30.98 -3.47
C ASP A 10 20.28 -31.32 -4.84
N THR A 11 19.46 -31.34 -5.90
CA THR A 11 19.92 -31.59 -7.28
C THR A 11 20.31 -30.33 -8.04
N CYS A 12 20.09 -29.15 -7.45
CA CYS A 12 20.44 -27.87 -8.06
C CYS A 12 21.77 -27.36 -7.51
N ASP A 13 22.60 -26.72 -8.34
CA ASP A 13 23.77 -25.97 -7.86
C ASP A 13 23.39 -24.53 -7.47
N ARG A 14 22.43 -23.95 -8.20
CA ARG A 14 22.01 -22.56 -8.07
C ARG A 14 20.49 -22.44 -8.15
N ILE A 15 19.92 -21.55 -7.35
CA ILE A 15 18.48 -21.26 -7.33
C ILE A 15 18.21 -19.76 -7.38
N VAL A 16 17.01 -19.40 -7.82
CA VAL A 16 16.48 -18.02 -7.75
C VAL A 16 15.17 -18.04 -6.97
N GLY A 17 15.05 -17.18 -5.97
CA GLY A 17 13.82 -17.03 -5.19
C GLY A 17 12.85 -16.06 -5.83
N VAL A 18 11.65 -16.49 -6.23
CA VAL A 18 10.62 -15.59 -6.76
C VAL A 18 9.37 -15.68 -5.89
N GLY A 19 8.77 -14.54 -5.55
CA GLY A 19 7.59 -14.52 -4.69
C GLY A 19 6.68 -13.34 -4.96
N LYS A 20 5.37 -13.61 -4.95
CA LYS A 20 4.34 -12.58 -4.91
C LYS A 20 3.31 -12.86 -3.82
N HIS A 21 2.89 -11.76 -3.20
CA HIS A 21 2.00 -11.60 -2.06
C HIS A 21 2.42 -12.31 -0.77
N LEU A 22 3.73 -12.46 -0.54
CA LEU A 22 4.22 -12.78 0.80
C LEU A 22 3.79 -11.65 1.76
N CYS A 23 3.14 -12.02 2.87
CA CYS A 23 2.76 -11.06 3.89
C CYS A 23 4.02 -10.54 4.62
N GLY A 24 3.99 -9.33 5.22
CA GLY A 24 5.17 -8.64 5.77
C GLY A 24 6.21 -9.56 6.42
N GLY A 25 5.87 -10.19 7.56
CA GLY A 25 6.79 -11.12 8.23
C GLY A 25 7.19 -12.37 7.42
N ALA A 26 6.34 -12.85 6.50
CA ALA A 26 6.71 -13.96 5.61
C ALA A 26 7.73 -13.52 4.54
N THR A 27 7.65 -12.29 4.05
CA THR A 27 8.68 -11.70 3.17
C THR A 27 10.02 -11.68 3.89
N ASP A 28 10.05 -11.16 5.11
CA ASP A 28 11.29 -11.03 5.88
C ASP A 28 11.87 -12.40 6.25
N LEU A 29 11.01 -13.38 6.57
CA LEU A 29 11.44 -14.75 6.79
C LEU A 29 11.98 -15.40 5.51
N ALA A 30 11.38 -15.16 4.35
CA ALA A 30 11.89 -15.63 3.07
C ALA A 30 13.26 -15.02 2.75
N LEU A 31 13.45 -13.72 3.01
CA LEU A 31 14.76 -13.05 2.90
C LEU A 31 15.80 -13.73 3.79
N HIS A 32 15.47 -14.00 5.05
CA HIS A 32 16.34 -14.70 5.98
C HIS A 32 16.69 -16.12 5.54
N CYS A 33 15.73 -16.87 5.00
CA CYS A 33 15.96 -18.23 4.51
C CYS A 33 16.85 -18.26 3.26
N LEU A 34 16.55 -17.40 2.28
CA LEU A 34 17.29 -17.33 1.02
C LEU A 34 18.70 -16.80 1.24
N SER A 35 18.87 -15.71 1.99
CA SER A 35 20.20 -15.10 2.21
C SER A 35 21.15 -15.96 3.04
N ARG A 36 20.64 -16.88 3.87
CA ARG A 36 21.46 -17.80 4.69
C ARG A 36 21.59 -19.20 4.09
N CYS A 37 21.00 -19.43 2.92
CA CYS A 37 21.11 -20.71 2.24
C CYS A 37 22.48 -20.81 1.58
N SER A 38 23.31 -21.72 2.09
CA SER A 38 24.67 -21.96 1.56
C SER A 38 24.66 -22.93 0.38
N ARG A 39 23.76 -23.92 0.40
CA ARG A 39 23.54 -24.86 -0.70
C ARG A 39 22.05 -25.19 -0.86
N PRO A 40 21.52 -25.17 -2.10
CA PRO A 40 22.14 -24.65 -3.32
C PRO A 40 22.39 -23.13 -3.25
N VAL A 41 23.30 -22.61 -4.08
CA VAL A 41 23.64 -21.18 -4.04
C VAL A 41 22.46 -20.35 -4.51
N VAL A 42 22.02 -19.38 -3.70
CA VAL A 42 20.99 -18.44 -4.14
C VAL A 42 21.62 -17.42 -5.08
N ALA A 43 21.42 -17.60 -6.39
CA ALA A 43 21.91 -16.69 -7.42
C ALA A 43 21.22 -15.31 -7.36
N GLY A 44 19.97 -15.26 -6.90
CA GLY A 44 19.22 -14.02 -6.77
C GLY A 44 17.81 -14.23 -6.25
N LEU A 45 17.09 -13.12 -6.08
CA LEU A 45 15.68 -13.14 -5.72
C LEU A 45 14.89 -11.96 -6.31
N VAL A 46 13.59 -12.16 -6.46
CA VAL A 46 12.61 -11.15 -6.86
C VAL A 46 11.36 -11.31 -6.00
N LEU A 47 11.09 -10.35 -5.11
CA LEU A 47 9.91 -10.34 -4.25
C LEU A 47 9.06 -9.10 -4.49
N ALA A 48 7.79 -9.28 -4.85
CA ALA A 48 6.81 -8.18 -4.84
C ALA A 48 6.43 -7.82 -3.40
N LEU A 49 6.52 -6.54 -3.05
CA LEU A 49 6.37 -6.02 -1.69
C LEU A 49 5.00 -5.34 -1.56
N CYS A 50 4.20 -5.72 -0.57
CA CYS A 50 2.84 -5.17 -0.43
C CYS A 50 2.32 -5.06 1.01
N CYS A 51 2.46 -6.10 1.83
CA CYS A 51 1.80 -6.15 3.14
C CYS A 51 2.66 -5.59 4.29
N HIS A 52 3.19 -4.37 4.14
CA HIS A 52 4.09 -3.75 5.14
C HIS A 52 3.45 -3.53 6.51
N HIS A 53 2.14 -3.31 6.56
CA HIS A 53 1.39 -3.21 7.82
C HIS A 53 1.42 -4.50 8.66
N ARG A 54 1.81 -5.64 8.07
CA ARG A 54 1.96 -6.93 8.77
C ARG A 54 3.40 -7.24 9.17
N CYS A 55 4.34 -6.31 8.96
CA CYS A 55 5.69 -6.49 9.48
C CYS A 55 5.67 -6.44 11.01
N THR A 56 6.50 -7.27 11.64
CA THR A 56 6.69 -7.26 13.09
C THR A 56 8.15 -6.92 13.38
N TRP A 57 8.39 -6.27 14.52
CA TRP A 57 9.73 -5.83 14.90
C TRP A 57 10.73 -6.99 14.92
N ASN A 58 10.33 -8.12 15.51
CA ASN A 58 11.22 -9.26 15.77
C ASN A 58 11.60 -10.06 14.53
N THR A 59 10.83 -9.97 13.44
CA THR A 59 11.11 -10.72 12.20
C THR A 59 11.56 -9.83 11.07
N TYR A 60 11.47 -8.51 11.21
CA TYR A 60 11.79 -7.57 10.14
C TYR A 60 13.28 -7.59 9.81
N SER A 61 13.64 -7.83 8.56
CA SER A 61 15.04 -8.06 8.18
C SER A 61 15.90 -6.79 8.28
N GLY A 62 15.31 -5.61 8.05
CA GLY A 62 15.99 -4.32 8.12
C GLY A 62 16.10 -3.71 9.52
N PHE A 63 15.94 -4.52 10.57
CA PHE A 63 15.89 -4.05 11.96
C PHE A 63 17.14 -3.26 12.37
N THR A 64 18.34 -3.72 12.00
CA THR A 64 19.60 -3.03 12.34
C THR A 64 19.63 -1.62 11.76
N PHE A 65 19.26 -1.48 10.49
CA PHE A 65 19.15 -0.18 9.83
C PHE A 65 18.18 0.77 10.54
N LEU A 66 17.01 0.27 10.98
CA LEU A 66 16.05 1.12 11.69
C LEU A 66 16.54 1.49 13.08
N GLN A 67 17.13 0.54 13.82
CA GLN A 67 17.69 0.80 15.13
C GLN A 67 18.83 1.83 15.06
N ASP A 68 19.73 1.70 14.08
CA ASP A 68 20.82 2.66 13.84
C ASP A 68 20.28 4.05 13.45
N SER A 69 19.08 4.10 12.86
CA SER A 69 18.36 5.34 12.57
C SER A 69 17.57 5.89 13.76
N GLY A 70 17.67 5.27 14.94
CA GLY A 70 17.03 5.71 16.18
C GLY A 70 15.62 5.18 16.43
N PHE A 71 15.10 4.27 15.61
CA PHE A 71 13.76 3.73 15.81
C PHE A 71 13.71 2.74 16.97
N CYS A 72 12.71 2.90 17.83
CA CYS A 72 12.32 1.93 18.82
C CYS A 72 11.10 1.09 18.35
N PRO A 73 10.75 -0.01 19.06
CA PRO A 73 9.65 -0.87 18.66
C PRO A 73 8.29 -0.16 18.49
N SER A 74 7.96 0.82 19.35
CA SER A 74 6.69 1.56 19.26
C SER A 74 6.63 2.45 18.01
N GLU A 75 7.75 3.09 17.66
CA GLU A 75 7.86 3.89 16.43
C GLU A 75 7.80 3.01 15.18
N PHE A 76 8.36 1.79 15.24
CA PHE A 76 8.21 0.82 14.16
C PHE A 76 6.74 0.45 13.92
N TYR A 77 5.97 0.17 14.97
CA TYR A 77 4.55 -0.14 14.79
C TYR A 77 3.72 1.08 14.32
N THR A 78 4.17 2.29 14.67
CA THR A 78 3.61 3.52 14.08
C THR A 78 3.95 3.59 12.58
N LEU A 79 5.19 3.32 12.21
CA LEU A 79 5.66 3.28 10.83
C LEU A 79 4.87 2.26 9.99
N THR A 80 4.68 1.03 10.49
CA THR A 80 3.90 0.01 9.79
C THR A 80 2.43 0.40 9.67
N ALA A 81 1.84 1.03 10.69
CA ALA A 81 0.48 1.55 10.60
C ALA A 81 0.32 2.63 9.50
N LEU A 82 1.29 3.55 9.40
CA LEU A 82 1.31 4.60 8.36
C LEU A 82 1.34 4.03 6.95
N THR A 83 1.92 2.84 6.74
CA THR A 83 1.96 2.23 5.39
C THR A 83 0.59 1.97 4.79
N SER A 84 -0.45 1.79 5.62
CA SER A 84 -1.82 1.59 5.14
C SER A 84 -2.34 2.81 4.37
N TRP A 85 -1.88 4.02 4.70
CA TRP A 85 -2.29 5.25 4.03
C TRP A 85 -1.91 5.28 2.55
N ALA A 86 -0.88 4.54 2.13
CA ALA A 86 -0.51 4.42 0.72
C ALA A 86 -1.54 3.68 -0.14
N THR A 87 -2.47 2.97 0.49
CA THR A 87 -3.46 2.12 -0.19
C THR A 87 -4.89 2.39 0.24
N CYS A 88 -5.10 3.16 1.31
CA CYS A 88 -6.44 3.55 1.74
C CYS A 88 -7.01 4.55 0.74
N ASN A 89 -8.10 4.16 0.06
CA ASN A 89 -8.89 5.03 -0.79
C ASN A 89 -9.77 6.01 0.03
N SER A 90 -9.25 6.53 1.15
CA SER A 90 -10.01 7.48 1.97
C SER A 90 -10.11 8.79 1.21
N MET A 91 -11.23 8.97 0.52
CA MET A 91 -11.63 10.24 -0.09
C MET A 91 -11.54 11.34 0.96
N ASP A 92 -11.00 12.50 0.57
CA ASP A 92 -11.14 13.68 1.41
C ASP A 92 -12.61 14.07 1.44
N ILE A 93 -13.10 14.29 2.64
CA ILE A 93 -14.36 15.00 2.83
C ILE A 93 -14.01 16.47 2.66
N PRO A 94 -14.73 17.22 1.83
CA PRO A 94 -14.49 18.64 1.65
C PRO A 94 -14.39 19.34 3.00
N SER A 95 -13.41 20.23 3.16
CA SER A 95 -13.35 21.11 4.33
C SER A 95 -14.63 21.94 4.41
N LYS A 96 -15.05 22.36 5.61
CA LYS A 96 -16.24 23.22 5.78
C LYS A 96 -16.20 24.48 4.89
N GLU A 97 -15.01 24.95 4.52
CA GLU A 97 -14.82 26.10 3.62
C GLU A 97 -15.05 25.77 2.13
N SER A 98 -14.87 24.51 1.72
CA SER A 98 -15.06 24.04 0.34
C SER A 98 -16.42 23.36 0.10
N LEU A 99 -17.19 23.11 1.18
CA LEU A 99 -18.58 22.65 1.10
C LEU A 99 -19.47 23.58 0.24
N PRO A 100 -19.41 24.93 0.36
CA PRO A 100 -20.24 25.83 -0.45
C PRO A 100 -19.98 25.66 -1.95
N ASP A 101 -18.71 25.67 -2.37
CA ASP A 101 -18.33 25.53 -3.78
C ASP A 101 -18.66 24.13 -4.34
N MET A 102 -18.52 23.08 -3.51
CA MET A 102 -18.91 21.71 -3.88
C MET A 102 -20.42 21.58 -4.05
N LEU A 103 -21.22 22.10 -3.11
CA LEU A 103 -22.68 22.07 -3.19
C LEU A 103 -23.19 22.88 -4.39
N GLU A 104 -22.61 24.05 -4.63
CA GLU A 104 -23.00 24.90 -5.77
C GLU A 104 -22.66 24.24 -7.11
N ASN A 105 -21.53 23.52 -7.20
CA ASN A 105 -21.18 22.74 -8.39
C ASN A 105 -22.07 21.50 -8.56
N TYR A 106 -22.45 20.84 -7.46
CA TYR A 106 -23.35 19.69 -7.49
C TYR A 106 -24.76 20.11 -7.96
N GLU A 107 -25.31 21.19 -7.40
CA GLU A 107 -26.58 21.78 -7.82
C GLU A 107 -26.55 22.22 -9.28
N LYS A 108 -25.46 22.87 -9.74
CA LYS A 108 -25.28 23.21 -11.16
C LYS A 108 -25.26 21.96 -12.05
N SER A 109 -24.57 20.90 -11.64
CA SER A 109 -24.49 19.66 -12.41
C SER A 109 -25.82 18.91 -12.49
N GLU A 110 -26.58 18.89 -11.40
CA GLU A 110 -27.89 18.26 -11.30
C GLU A 110 -28.93 19.04 -12.11
N LYS A 111 -28.89 20.38 -12.05
CA LYS A 111 -29.75 21.26 -12.85
C LYS A 111 -29.46 21.13 -14.35
N MET A 112 -28.20 20.98 -14.73
CA MET A 112 -27.80 20.76 -16.12
C MET A 112 -28.26 19.38 -16.64
N GLN A 113 -28.25 18.35 -15.80
CA GLN A 113 -28.78 17.02 -16.13
C GLN A 113 -30.30 17.00 -16.25
N ILE A 114 -31.00 17.73 -15.36
CA ILE A 114 -32.47 17.88 -15.42
C ILE A 114 -32.87 18.66 -16.68
N GLU A 115 -32.20 19.77 -17.00
CA GLU A 115 -32.47 20.56 -18.22
C GLU A 115 -32.23 19.73 -19.50
N GLU A 116 -31.21 18.88 -19.53
CA GLU A 116 -30.95 17.98 -20.65
C GLU A 116 -32.04 16.89 -20.78
N GLN A 117 -32.54 16.35 -19.67
CA GLN A 117 -33.61 15.35 -19.66
C GLN A 117 -35.00 15.94 -20.02
N VAL A 118 -35.30 17.16 -19.58
CA VAL A 118 -36.56 17.86 -19.88
C VAL A 118 -36.64 18.24 -21.37
N SER A 119 -35.50 18.51 -22.02
CA SER A 119 -35.45 18.80 -23.47
C SER A 119 -35.81 17.61 -24.37
N LYS A 120 -35.81 16.37 -23.83
CA LYS A 120 -35.95 15.13 -24.60
C LYS A 120 -37.28 14.38 -24.39
N MET A 121 -38.23 14.91 -23.63
CA MET A 121 -39.46 14.18 -23.27
C MET A 121 -40.72 14.77 -23.96
N PRO A 122 -41.55 13.96 -24.66
CA PRO A 122 -42.82 14.43 -25.22
C PRO A 122 -43.89 14.54 -24.13
N ALA A 123 -44.80 15.50 -24.29
CA ALA A 123 -45.86 15.79 -23.33
C ALA A 123 -46.89 14.65 -23.23
N LEU A 124 -47.19 14.15 -22.01
CA LEU A 124 -48.55 13.92 -21.50
C LEU A 124 -48.62 13.25 -20.10
N THR A 125 -49.49 13.86 -19.28
CA THR A 125 -50.36 13.33 -18.19
C THR A 125 -49.80 12.77 -16.87
N SER A 126 -50.29 13.44 -15.82
CA SER A 126 -50.21 13.29 -14.36
C SER A 126 -50.72 11.97 -13.78
N GLN A 127 -49.95 11.37 -12.85
CA GLN A 127 -50.48 10.61 -11.72
C GLN A 127 -49.59 10.77 -10.47
N GLU A 128 -50.28 10.89 -9.33
CA GLU A 128 -49.78 11.19 -7.99
C GLU A 128 -49.04 10.00 -7.34
N GLY A 129 -47.95 10.28 -6.62
CA GLY A 129 -47.19 9.30 -5.86
C GLY A 129 -46.52 9.95 -4.64
N SER A 130 -47.02 9.58 -3.46
CA SER A 130 -46.67 10.04 -2.11
C SER A 130 -45.17 10.30 -1.86
N GLN A 131 -44.85 11.52 -1.43
CA GLN A 131 -43.53 11.94 -0.96
C GLN A 131 -43.28 11.43 0.46
N HIS A 132 -42.43 10.42 0.60
CA HIS A 132 -41.78 10.15 1.88
C HIS A 132 -40.40 10.83 1.86
N LEU A 133 -40.28 11.97 2.54
CA LEU A 133 -38.97 12.60 2.77
C LEU A 133 -38.10 11.67 3.63
N PRO A 134 -36.83 11.43 3.29
CA PRO A 134 -35.87 10.89 4.24
C PRO A 134 -35.52 12.00 5.24
N SER A 135 -35.61 11.66 6.52
CA SER A 135 -35.26 12.50 7.67
C SER A 135 -33.82 13.01 7.62
N GLU A 136 -33.65 14.27 8.02
CA GLU A 136 -32.40 15.01 8.16
C GLU A 136 -31.45 14.40 9.22
N ASP A 137 -30.75 13.32 8.89
CA ASP A 137 -29.55 12.89 9.63
C ASP A 137 -28.31 13.19 8.80
N ASN A 138 -27.95 14.48 8.74
CA ASN A 138 -26.78 14.98 8.04
C ASN A 138 -25.49 14.76 8.86
N HIS A 139 -25.27 13.55 9.37
CA HIS A 139 -23.99 13.15 9.95
C HIS A 139 -23.03 12.80 8.82
N LEU A 140 -22.63 13.81 8.04
CA LEU A 140 -21.51 13.74 7.11
C LEU A 140 -20.34 13.12 7.87
N MET A 141 -19.99 11.87 7.52
CA MET A 141 -19.09 10.99 8.28
C MET A 141 -17.76 11.68 8.58
N GLU A 142 -17.61 12.40 9.68
CA GLU A 142 -16.35 13.05 10.04
C GLU A 142 -15.29 11.97 10.32
N ASN A 143 -14.51 11.58 9.30
CA ASN A 143 -13.47 10.58 9.48
C ASN A 143 -12.35 11.19 10.34
N ARG A 144 -11.72 10.39 11.21
CA ARG A 144 -10.64 10.84 12.13
C ARG A 144 -9.54 11.69 11.50
N TYR A 145 -9.33 11.58 10.19
CA TYR A 145 -8.33 12.33 9.43
C TYR A 145 -8.73 13.76 9.11
N THR A 146 -10.03 14.06 8.94
CA THR A 146 -10.51 15.43 8.71
C THR A 146 -10.28 16.29 9.94
N ARG A 147 -10.49 15.70 11.14
CA ARG A 147 -10.17 16.35 12.43
C ARG A 147 -8.68 16.68 12.62
N LEU A 148 -7.79 16.00 11.89
CA LEU A 148 -6.35 16.24 11.91
C LEU A 148 -5.88 17.16 10.78
N ASN A 149 -6.80 17.65 9.94
CA ASN A 149 -6.51 18.47 8.76
C ASN A 149 -5.47 17.84 7.81
N LEU A 150 -5.49 16.51 7.67
CA LEU A 150 -4.60 15.78 6.78
C LEU A 150 -5.35 15.41 5.51
N SER A 151 -4.93 15.89 4.34
CA SER A 151 -5.54 15.49 3.05
C SER A 151 -5.18 14.05 2.67
N ALA A 152 -5.99 13.44 1.81
CA ALA A 152 -5.84 12.09 1.26
C ALA A 152 -4.53 11.97 0.51
N HIS A 153 -4.24 12.97 -0.32
CA HIS A 153 -2.97 13.08 -1.03
C HIS A 153 -1.80 13.06 -0.04
N TYR A 154 -1.82 13.92 0.99
CA TYR A 154 -0.74 13.96 1.98
C TYR A 154 -0.59 12.63 2.74
N ARG A 155 -1.70 12.01 3.15
CA ARG A 155 -1.69 10.69 3.80
C ARG A 155 -1.07 9.63 2.89
N GLU A 156 -1.47 9.57 1.61
CA GLU A 156 -0.90 8.65 0.62
C GLU A 156 0.61 8.84 0.48
N GLU A 157 1.07 10.10 0.39
CA GLU A 157 2.49 10.42 0.31
C GLU A 157 3.28 9.92 1.53
N VAL A 158 2.75 10.18 2.74
CA VAL A 158 3.36 9.72 3.99
C VAL A 158 3.39 8.19 4.04
N GLY A 159 2.28 7.52 3.69
CA GLY A 159 2.22 6.06 3.69
C GLY A 159 3.21 5.44 2.71
N ARG A 160 3.38 6.05 1.53
CA ARG A 160 4.36 5.60 0.53
C ARG A 160 5.78 5.78 1.03
N LYS A 161 6.10 6.90 1.68
CA LYS A 161 7.42 7.10 2.32
C LYS A 161 7.67 6.06 3.41
N ALA A 162 6.66 5.73 4.21
CA ALA A 162 6.76 4.69 5.23
C ALA A 162 7.06 3.30 4.63
N LYS A 163 6.39 2.93 3.52
CA LYS A 163 6.70 1.70 2.77
C LYS A 163 8.14 1.70 2.24
N GLN A 164 8.55 2.80 1.61
CA GLN A 164 9.90 2.96 1.06
C GLN A 164 10.98 2.80 2.14
N LEU A 165 10.75 3.32 3.34
CA LEU A 165 11.70 3.17 4.45
C LEU A 165 11.87 1.69 4.86
N LEU A 166 10.76 0.96 4.96
CA LEU A 166 10.78 -0.47 5.26
C LEU A 166 11.43 -1.30 4.13
N ASP A 167 11.22 -0.92 2.88
CA ASP A 167 11.85 -1.60 1.75
C ASP A 167 13.34 -1.30 1.66
N TYR A 168 13.74 -0.08 1.99
CA TYR A 168 15.14 0.29 2.07
C TYR A 168 15.90 -0.48 3.16
N GLY A 169 15.28 -0.71 4.33
CA GLY A 169 15.88 -1.58 5.35
C GLY A 169 16.08 -3.02 4.87
N ARG A 170 15.15 -3.57 4.06
CA ARG A 170 15.32 -4.90 3.43
C ARG A 170 16.47 -4.90 2.41
N VAL A 171 16.62 -3.82 1.65
CA VAL A 171 17.76 -3.61 0.75
C VAL A 171 19.07 -3.61 1.55
N LYS A 172 19.14 -2.85 2.65
CA LYS A 172 20.34 -2.79 3.51
C LYS A 172 20.70 -4.15 4.09
N TYR A 173 19.71 -4.89 4.58
CA TYR A 173 19.90 -6.26 5.04
C TYR A 173 20.54 -7.13 3.95
N LEU A 174 19.96 -7.17 2.74
CA LEU A 174 20.48 -8.02 1.67
C LEU A 174 21.88 -7.59 1.18
N GLN A 175 22.16 -6.28 1.16
CA GLN A 175 23.49 -5.76 0.84
C GLN A 175 24.55 -6.29 1.81
N GLN A 176 24.23 -6.36 3.11
CA GLN A 176 25.12 -6.96 4.11
C GLN A 176 25.32 -8.47 3.90
N GLN A 177 24.40 -9.13 3.21
CA GLN A 177 24.49 -10.56 2.86
C GLN A 177 25.15 -10.80 1.47
N GLY A 178 25.76 -9.78 0.87
CA GLY A 178 26.48 -9.93 -0.40
C GLY A 178 25.60 -9.89 -1.66
N PHE A 179 24.42 -9.29 -1.57
CA PHE A 179 23.56 -9.07 -2.73
C PHE A 179 23.65 -7.62 -3.24
N GLN A 180 23.68 -7.47 -4.56
CA GLN A 180 23.35 -6.20 -5.21
C GLN A 180 21.83 -6.11 -5.36
N CYS A 181 21.23 -5.05 -4.82
CA CYS A 181 19.78 -4.92 -4.75
C CYS A 181 19.26 -3.65 -5.43
N ARG A 182 18.03 -3.72 -5.95
CA ARG A 182 17.27 -2.59 -6.50
C ARG A 182 15.79 -2.73 -6.16
N LEU A 183 15.13 -1.61 -5.89
CA LEU A 183 13.68 -1.52 -5.83
C LEU A 183 13.17 -1.08 -7.21
N VAL A 184 12.23 -1.82 -7.76
CA VAL A 184 11.74 -1.61 -9.13
C VAL A 184 10.23 -1.45 -9.08
N GLN A 185 9.74 -0.38 -9.69
CA GLN A 185 8.32 -0.26 -10.00
C GLN A 185 8.00 -1.18 -11.19
N TYR A 186 7.30 -2.29 -10.96
CA TYR A 186 7.05 -3.29 -11.99
C TYR A 186 5.79 -3.03 -12.81
N VAL A 187 4.90 -2.16 -12.32
CA VAL A 187 3.67 -1.75 -13.01
C VAL A 187 3.26 -0.34 -12.60
N SER A 188 2.46 0.35 -13.42
CA SER A 188 1.96 1.68 -13.06
C SER A 188 0.97 1.63 -11.90
N LYS A 189 0.84 2.77 -11.21
CA LYS A 189 -0.03 2.90 -10.03
C LYS A 189 -1.50 2.77 -10.39
N GLU A 190 -1.86 3.14 -11.62
CA GLU A 190 -3.21 2.98 -12.17
C GLU A 190 -3.67 1.51 -12.19
N LYS A 191 -2.74 0.54 -12.18
CA LYS A 191 -3.07 -0.89 -12.08
C LYS A 191 -3.13 -1.38 -10.63
N THR A 192 -2.17 -0.96 -9.80
CA THR A 192 -2.12 -1.31 -8.38
C THR A 192 -1.20 -0.34 -7.64
N LEU A 193 -1.60 0.03 -6.43
CA LEU A 193 -0.80 0.84 -5.51
C LEU A 193 0.34 0.02 -4.87
N GLU A 194 0.24 -1.30 -4.89
CA GLU A 194 1.30 -2.24 -4.54
C GLU A 194 2.04 -2.65 -5.80
N ASN A 195 3.05 -1.88 -6.18
CA ASN A 195 3.72 -2.00 -7.47
C ASN A 195 5.25 -2.00 -7.39
N ILE A 196 5.81 -2.22 -6.20
CA ILE A 196 7.26 -2.28 -5.97
C ILE A 196 7.72 -3.73 -5.79
N ALA A 197 8.82 -4.09 -6.45
CA ALA A 197 9.51 -5.35 -6.25
C ALA A 197 10.96 -5.12 -5.81
N LEU A 198 11.41 -5.93 -4.85
CA LEU A 198 12.82 -6.06 -4.47
C LEU A 198 13.48 -7.08 -5.39
N VAL A 199 14.42 -6.62 -6.21
CA VAL A 199 15.26 -7.47 -7.06
C VAL A 199 16.66 -7.49 -6.48
N ALA A 200 17.21 -8.68 -6.27
CA ALA A 200 18.55 -8.84 -5.74
C ALA A 200 19.32 -9.92 -6.51
N ASN A 201 20.57 -9.62 -6.86
CA ASN A 201 21.50 -10.55 -7.49
C ASN A 201 22.65 -10.82 -6.53
N PHE A 202 23.01 -12.08 -6.32
CA PHE A 202 24.14 -12.42 -5.47
C PHE A 202 25.44 -12.07 -6.18
N ILE A 203 26.30 -11.30 -5.51
CA ILE A 203 27.61 -10.87 -6.02
C ILE A 203 28.75 -11.39 -5.16
N GLY A 204 28.46 -12.12 -4.08
CA GLY A 204 29.46 -12.82 -3.30
C GLY A 204 30.13 -13.92 -4.13
N SER A 205 31.46 -13.89 -4.18
CA SER A 205 32.30 -14.94 -4.79
C SER A 205 32.44 -16.14 -3.86
#